data_AF-A0A1H9V2D6-F1
#
_entry.id   AF-A0A1H9V2D6-F1
#
_cell.length_a   1.000
_cell.length_b   1.000
_cell.length_c   1.000
_cell.angle_alpha   90.00
_cell.angle_beta   90.00
_cell.angle_gamma   90.00
#
_symmetry.space_group_name_H-M   'P 1'
#
loop_
_entity.id
_entity.type
_entity.pdbx_description
1 polymer ?
#
loop_
_entity_poly.entity_id
_entity_poly.type
_entity_poly.pdbx_seq_one_letter_code
_entity_poly.pdbx_strand_id
1 'polypeptide(L)'
;MAGQGDVASVTERVPEDPAGKWDAEPVRTVLEQAGDPTVREVPLPNLPESARLARRLTQAVLQERWALPAERTEYTVLLVSELVGNAVRHTGAHTIGIRMLRRSGWIRVEVRDPSRGLPCLLPVGELDTSGRGLFLVDTLAERWGVDLLPRGKTTWFEMRATS
;
A
#
# COMPACT_ATOMS: atom_id res chain seq x y z
N MET A 1 10.67 31.72 -30.44
CA MET A 1 10.32 31.77 -29.01
C MET A 1 9.22 30.76 -28.78
N ALA A 2 9.53 29.59 -28.22
CA ALA A 2 8.55 28.58 -27.83
C ALA A 2 8.46 28.62 -26.31
N GLY A 3 7.25 28.89 -25.80
CA GLY A 3 6.97 29.02 -24.38
C GLY A 3 7.17 27.71 -23.65
N GLN A 4 8.00 27.77 -22.61
CA GLN A 4 8.16 26.74 -21.60
C GLN A 4 6.81 26.52 -20.91
N GLY A 5 6.20 25.35 -21.11
CA GLY A 5 5.04 24.93 -20.34
C GLY A 5 5.48 24.66 -18.91
N ASP A 6 4.94 25.45 -18.00
CA ASP A 6 5.19 25.41 -16.56
C ASP A 6 4.59 24.12 -15.99
N VAL A 7 5.45 23.17 -15.62
CA VAL A 7 5.04 21.92 -14.95
C VAL A 7 4.88 22.27 -13.48
N ALA A 8 3.69 22.73 -13.11
CA ALA A 8 3.32 22.96 -11.72
C ALA A 8 3.51 21.66 -10.93
N SER A 9 4.59 21.62 -10.14
CA SER A 9 4.84 20.60 -9.14
C SER A 9 3.73 20.67 -8.08
N VAL A 10 2.72 19.83 -8.23
CA VAL A 10 1.77 19.55 -7.15
C VAL A 10 2.57 18.84 -6.06
N THR A 11 3.02 19.61 -5.08
CA THR A 11 3.58 19.08 -3.83
C THR A 11 2.44 18.38 -3.12
N GLU A 12 2.32 17.08 -3.37
CA GLU A 12 1.33 16.20 -2.77
C GLU A 12 1.61 16.16 -1.27
N ARG A 13 0.82 16.92 -0.50
CA ARG A 13 0.94 17.05 0.94
C ARG A 13 0.66 15.68 1.54
N VAL A 14 1.60 15.13 2.31
CA VAL A 14 1.37 13.90 3.08
C VAL A 14 0.16 14.16 3.98
N PRO A 15 -0.86 13.28 3.97
CA PRO A 15 -2.01 13.44 4.85
C PRO A 15 -1.53 13.34 6.30
N GLU A 16 -1.73 14.41 7.07
CA GLU A 16 -1.52 14.35 8.52
C GLU A 16 -2.65 13.51 9.15
N ASP A 17 -2.33 12.71 10.17
CA ASP A 17 -3.33 12.02 11.02
C ASP A 17 -3.56 12.88 12.28
N PRO A 18 -4.42 13.92 12.23
CA PRO A 18 -4.63 14.76 13.39
C PRO A 18 -5.31 13.93 14.49
N ALA A 19 -4.52 13.60 15.51
CA ALA A 19 -4.95 12.93 16.75
C ALA A 19 -5.47 11.49 16.59
N GLY A 20 -5.01 10.74 15.59
CA GLY A 20 -5.35 9.32 15.44
C GLY A 20 -6.81 9.06 15.02
N LYS A 21 -7.51 10.10 14.52
CA LYS A 21 -8.95 10.11 14.24
C LYS A 21 -9.40 9.23 13.09
N TRP A 22 -8.45 8.64 12.36
CA TRP A 22 -8.77 7.64 11.37
C TRP A 22 -9.64 6.50 11.92
N ASP A 23 -9.66 6.20 13.22
CA ASP A 23 -10.55 5.14 13.72
C ASP A 23 -12.06 5.42 13.60
N ALA A 24 -12.50 6.68 13.55
CA ALA A 24 -13.91 7.06 13.65
C ALA A 24 -14.50 7.63 12.35
N GLU A 25 -13.67 7.98 11.37
CA GLU A 25 -14.15 8.60 10.12
C GLU A 25 -14.76 7.57 9.17
N PRO A 26 -15.81 7.92 8.40
CA PRO A 26 -16.26 7.10 7.29
C PRO A 26 -15.12 6.83 6.32
N VAL A 27 -15.06 5.60 5.82
CA VAL A 27 -13.98 5.09 4.94
C VAL A 27 -13.86 5.94 3.66
N ARG A 28 -14.98 6.43 3.11
CA ARG A 28 -15.03 7.44 2.04
C ARG A 28 -14.27 8.74 2.36
N THR A 29 -14.39 9.26 3.58
CA THR A 29 -13.70 10.49 4.01
C THR A 29 -12.17 10.32 3.94
N VAL A 30 -11.68 9.11 4.16
CA VAL A 30 -10.25 8.77 4.06
C VAL A 30 -9.73 8.88 2.63
N LEU A 31 -10.49 8.41 1.64
CA LEU A 31 -10.13 8.54 0.24
C LEU A 31 -10.11 10.01 -0.20
N GLU A 32 -11.05 10.81 0.29
CA GLU A 32 -11.12 12.24 0.00
C GLU A 32 -9.94 13.01 0.63
N GLN A 33 -9.53 12.65 1.84
CA GLN A 33 -8.46 13.32 2.58
C GLN A 33 -7.05 12.84 2.19
N ALA A 34 -6.85 11.53 2.07
CA ALA A 34 -5.53 10.96 1.76
C ALA A 34 -5.26 10.87 0.25
N GLY A 35 -6.32 10.82 -0.56
CA GLY A 35 -6.25 10.60 -1.99
C GLY A 35 -6.69 9.19 -2.40
N ASP A 36 -7.04 9.05 -3.68
CA ASP A 36 -7.51 7.79 -4.25
C ASP A 36 -6.33 7.00 -4.84
N PRO A 37 -5.92 5.88 -4.22
CA PRO A 37 -4.77 5.10 -4.68
C PRO A 37 -5.05 4.35 -6.00
N THR A 38 -6.30 4.35 -6.47
CA THR A 38 -6.66 3.82 -7.80
C THR A 38 -6.33 4.78 -8.94
N VAL A 39 -6.19 6.07 -8.62
CA VAL A 39 -5.91 7.12 -9.61
C VAL A 39 -4.40 7.43 -9.63
N ARG A 40 -3.81 7.69 -8.45
CA ARG A 40 -2.39 8.07 -8.29
C ARG A 40 -1.71 7.29 -7.17
N GLU A 41 -0.39 7.40 -7.04
CA GLU A 41 0.31 6.95 -5.83
C GLU A 41 -0.13 7.86 -4.68
N VAL A 42 -0.46 7.29 -3.52
CA VAL A 42 -0.84 8.03 -2.32
C VAL A 42 0.32 7.97 -1.33
N PRO A 43 0.93 9.11 -0.95
CA PRO A 43 1.99 9.12 0.04
C PRO A 43 1.43 8.90 1.44
N LEU A 44 2.10 8.06 2.22
CA LEU A 44 1.84 7.78 3.62
C LEU A 44 3.08 8.18 4.43
N PRO A 45 2.91 8.78 5.63
CA PRO A 45 4.04 9.00 6.51
C PRO A 45 4.70 7.64 6.84
N ASN A 46 5.98 7.60 7.15
CA ASN A 46 6.64 6.34 7.49
C ASN A 46 6.60 6.07 9.00
N LEU A 47 5.39 5.83 9.52
CA LEU A 47 5.12 5.65 10.95
C LEU A 47 4.34 4.33 11.16
N PRO A 48 4.39 3.73 12.36
CA PRO A 48 3.63 2.51 12.67
C PRO A 48 2.13 2.62 12.34
N GLU A 49 1.54 3.81 12.50
CA GLU A 49 0.14 4.11 12.22
C GLU A 49 -0.19 4.05 10.72
N SER A 50 0.80 4.11 9.83
CA SER A 50 0.57 4.10 8.38
C SER A 50 0.06 2.77 7.87
N ALA A 51 0.37 1.66 8.55
CA ALA A 51 -0.25 0.37 8.26
C ALA A 51 -1.77 0.45 8.46
N ARG A 52 -2.23 1.17 9.50
CA ARG A 52 -3.66 1.38 9.75
C ARG A 52 -4.32 2.22 8.64
N LEU A 53 -3.69 3.30 8.21
CA LEU A 53 -4.21 4.08 7.08
C LEU A 53 -4.32 3.24 5.81
N ALA A 54 -3.25 2.53 5.48
CA ALA A 54 -3.18 1.71 4.28
C ALA A 54 -4.27 0.64 4.27
N ARG A 55 -4.52 -0.01 5.42
CA ARG A 55 -5.65 -0.95 5.57
C ARG A 55 -6.99 -0.30 5.30
N ARG A 56 -7.25 0.89 5.87
CA ARG A 56 -8.52 1.61 5.68
C ARG A 56 -8.73 2.08 4.25
N LEU A 57 -7.69 2.63 3.61
CA LEU A 57 -7.72 3.00 2.18
C LEU A 57 -7.98 1.80 1.29
N THR A 58 -7.30 0.69 1.58
CA THR A 58 -7.47 -0.57 0.83
C THR A 58 -8.90 -1.09 0.96
N GLN A 59 -9.43 -1.12 2.19
CA GLN A 59 -10.82 -1.51 2.44
C GLN A 59 -11.81 -0.62 1.69
N ALA A 60 -11.60 0.70 1.69
CA ALA A 60 -12.40 1.68 0.95
C ALA A 60 -12.50 1.34 -0.53
N VAL A 61 -11.34 1.13 -1.16
CA VAL A 61 -11.26 0.85 -2.59
C VAL A 61 -11.94 -0.47 -2.90
N LEU A 62 -11.64 -1.53 -2.15
CA LEU A 62 -12.16 -2.86 -2.46
C LEU A 62 -13.68 -2.93 -2.30
N GLN A 63 -14.23 -2.29 -1.28
CA GLN A 63 -15.67 -2.32 -0.98
C GLN A 63 -16.45 -1.29 -1.80
N GLU A 64 -16.04 -0.02 -1.79
CA GLU A 64 -16.84 1.08 -2.33
C GLU A 64 -16.58 1.33 -3.82
N ARG A 65 -15.35 1.10 -4.31
CA ARG A 65 -15.00 1.34 -5.73
C ARG A 65 -15.11 0.08 -6.57
N TRP A 66 -14.61 -1.03 -6.04
CA TRP A 66 -14.46 -2.26 -6.82
C TRP A 66 -15.51 -3.32 -6.52
N ALA A 67 -16.26 -3.17 -5.42
CA ALA A 67 -17.31 -4.07 -4.96
C ALA A 67 -16.84 -5.54 -4.92
N LEU A 68 -15.65 -5.78 -4.36
CA LEU A 68 -15.09 -7.12 -4.23
C LEU A 68 -15.72 -7.89 -3.05
N PRO A 69 -15.72 -9.23 -3.08
CA PRO A 69 -16.17 -10.05 -1.97
C PRO A 69 -15.42 -9.76 -0.66
N ALA A 70 -16.08 -9.98 0.48
CA ALA A 70 -15.52 -9.73 1.81
C ALA A 70 -14.22 -10.51 2.07
N GLU A 71 -14.19 -11.79 1.70
CA GLU A 71 -13.00 -12.65 1.83
C GLU A 71 -11.78 -12.08 1.09
N ARG A 72 -11.99 -11.58 -0.14
CA ARG A 72 -10.91 -10.93 -0.92
C ARG A 72 -10.46 -9.63 -0.28
N THR A 73 -11.38 -8.90 0.33
CA THR A 73 -11.06 -7.68 1.07
C THR A 73 -10.17 -7.99 2.27
N GLU A 74 -10.50 -9.01 3.05
CA GLU A 74 -9.74 -9.42 4.24
C GLU A 74 -8.29 -9.80 3.90
N TYR A 75 -8.11 -10.70 2.93
CA TYR A 75 -6.76 -11.11 2.49
C TYR A 75 -5.96 -9.94 1.92
N THR A 76 -6.56 -9.11 1.06
CA THR A 76 -5.84 -7.96 0.49
C THR A 76 -5.41 -6.97 1.57
N VAL A 77 -6.28 -6.67 2.53
CA VAL A 77 -5.99 -5.77 3.65
C VAL A 77 -4.86 -6.32 4.54
N LEU A 78 -4.86 -7.63 4.80
CA LEU A 78 -3.78 -8.30 5.51
C LEU A 78 -2.43 -8.13 4.77
N LEU A 79 -2.38 -8.46 3.48
CA LEU A 79 -1.14 -8.37 2.70
C LEU A 79 -0.62 -6.93 2.58
N VAL A 80 -1.52 -5.95 2.46
CA VAL A 80 -1.14 -4.53 2.52
C VAL A 80 -0.51 -4.17 3.85
N SER A 81 -1.07 -4.65 4.96
CA SER A 81 -0.50 -4.41 6.29
C SER A 81 0.91 -4.97 6.41
N GLU A 82 1.17 -6.15 5.82
CA GLU A 82 2.50 -6.75 5.83
C GLU A 82 3.51 -5.98 4.97
N LEU A 83 3.14 -5.58 3.74
CA LEU A 83 4.04 -4.80 2.89
C LEU A 83 4.35 -3.43 3.49
N VAL A 84 3.34 -2.71 4.01
CA VAL A 84 3.53 -1.42 4.66
C VAL A 84 4.34 -1.57 5.96
N GLY A 85 4.06 -2.60 6.76
CA GLY A 85 4.83 -2.90 7.96
C GLY A 85 6.30 -3.16 7.65
N ASN A 86 6.60 -3.88 6.57
CA ASN A 86 7.98 -4.10 6.12
C ASN A 86 8.64 -2.79 5.68
N ALA A 87 7.94 -1.93 4.93
CA ALA A 87 8.47 -0.63 4.53
C ALA A 87 8.75 0.27 5.75
N VAL A 88 7.86 0.29 6.75
CA VAL A 88 8.04 1.06 7.99
C VAL A 88 9.25 0.58 8.78
N ARG A 89 9.41 -0.74 8.96
CA ARG A 89 10.50 -1.29 9.76
C ARG A 89 11.88 -1.17 9.12
N HIS A 90 11.97 -1.22 7.79
CA HIS A 90 13.25 -1.46 7.11
C HIS A 90 13.80 -0.28 6.30
N THR A 91 13.02 0.77 6.06
CA THR A 91 13.43 1.82 5.12
C THR A 91 14.05 3.03 5.79
N GLY A 92 13.65 3.35 7.03
CA GLY A 92 14.05 4.57 7.73
C GLY A 92 13.65 5.86 7.02
N ALA A 93 12.82 5.78 5.98
CA ALA A 93 12.36 6.91 5.18
C ALA A 93 11.39 7.80 5.96
N HIS A 94 11.06 8.98 5.44
CA HIS A 94 9.98 9.81 5.99
C HIS A 94 8.60 9.47 5.39
N THR A 95 8.58 8.90 4.19
CA THR A 95 7.36 8.65 3.42
C THR A 95 7.50 7.38 2.60
N ILE A 96 6.38 6.66 2.47
CA ILE A 96 6.19 5.50 1.58
C ILE A 96 4.95 5.77 0.71
N GLY A 97 4.80 5.11 -0.42
CA GLY A 97 3.67 5.29 -1.32
C GLY A 97 2.82 4.03 -1.43
N ILE A 98 1.50 4.18 -1.58
CA ILE A 98 0.60 3.07 -1.94
C ILE A 98 -0.13 3.37 -3.25
N ARG A 99 -0.21 2.37 -4.13
CA ARG A 99 -0.99 2.42 -5.37
C ARG A 99 -1.76 1.12 -5.56
N MET A 100 -2.97 1.23 -6.08
CA MET A 100 -3.86 0.09 -6.31
C MET A 100 -4.31 0.10 -7.76
N LEU A 101 -4.18 -1.03 -8.44
CA LEU A 101 -4.51 -1.17 -9.85
C LEU A 101 -5.50 -2.31 -10.00
N ARG A 102 -6.54 -2.12 -10.81
CA ARG A 102 -7.42 -3.20 -11.25
C ARG A 102 -7.22 -3.42 -12.74
N ARG A 103 -7.06 -4.70 -13.10
CA ARG A 103 -6.97 -5.21 -14.49
C ARG A 103 -7.96 -6.36 -14.64
N SER A 104 -8.25 -6.78 -15.86
CA SER A 104 -9.29 -7.78 -16.14
C SER A 104 -9.08 -9.07 -15.33
N GLY A 105 -9.86 -9.23 -14.25
CA GLY A 105 -9.81 -10.38 -13.33
C GLY A 105 -8.81 -10.29 -12.17
N TRP A 106 -7.99 -9.24 -12.07
CA TRP A 106 -6.91 -9.14 -11.08
C TRP A 106 -6.82 -7.75 -10.45
N ILE A 107 -6.42 -7.73 -9.18
CA ILE A 107 -5.97 -6.53 -8.50
C ILE A 107 -4.47 -6.61 -8.27
N ARG A 108 -3.80 -5.47 -8.29
CA ARG A 108 -2.40 -5.32 -7.93
C ARG A 108 -2.28 -4.21 -6.91
N VAL A 109 -1.58 -4.47 -5.81
CA VAL A 109 -1.27 -3.45 -4.82
C VAL A 109 0.24 -3.26 -4.78
N GLU A 110 0.65 -2.00 -4.81
CA GLU A 110 2.03 -1.56 -4.88
C GLU A 110 2.34 -0.71 -3.66
N VAL A 111 3.42 -1.05 -2.96
CA VAL A 111 4.00 -0.26 -1.88
C VAL A 111 5.39 0.19 -2.31
N ARG A 112 5.54 1.50 -2.49
CA ARG A 112 6.80 2.13 -2.88
C ARG A 112 7.53 2.66 -1.66
N ASP A 113 8.82 2.44 -1.62
CA ASP A 113 9.69 3.04 -0.61
C ASP A 113 11.05 3.42 -1.23
N PRO A 114 11.77 4.40 -0.65
CA PRO A 114 13.03 4.88 -1.22
C PRO A 114 14.23 3.96 -0.93
N SER A 115 14.06 2.88 -0.16
CA SER A 115 15.13 1.92 0.14
C SER A 115 15.35 0.97 -1.02
N ARG A 116 16.63 0.68 -1.30
CA ARG A 116 17.03 -0.35 -2.27
C ARG A 116 17.19 -1.73 -1.64
N GLY A 117 16.99 -1.86 -0.33
CA GLY A 117 17.04 -3.16 0.35
C GLY A 117 15.89 -4.04 -0.13
N LEU A 118 16.23 -5.22 -0.64
CA LEU A 118 15.22 -6.19 -1.08
C LEU A 118 14.58 -6.88 0.13
N PRO A 119 13.26 -7.16 0.10
CA PRO A 119 12.61 -8.02 1.08
C PRO A 119 13.26 -9.41 1.03
N CYS A 120 13.59 -9.96 2.19
CA CYS A 120 14.11 -11.32 2.31
C CYS A 120 13.02 -12.22 2.89
N LEU A 121 12.73 -13.33 2.21
CA LEU A 121 11.92 -14.40 2.78
C LEU A 121 12.77 -15.09 3.85
N LEU A 122 12.48 -14.80 5.11
CA LEU A 122 13.09 -15.49 6.24
C LEU A 122 12.30 -16.79 6.50
N PRO A 123 12.96 -17.91 6.84
CA PRO A 123 12.26 -19.08 7.36
C PRO A 123 11.50 -18.67 8.62
N VAL A 124 10.21 -18.96 8.69
CA VAL A 124 9.38 -18.62 9.85
C VAL A 124 8.82 -19.89 10.47
N GLY A 125 8.99 -20.05 11.78
CA GLY A 125 8.38 -21.13 12.55
C GLY A 125 6.90 -20.87 12.85
N GLU A 126 6.14 -21.93 13.11
CA GLU A 126 4.70 -21.88 13.43
C GLU A 126 4.36 -21.09 14.71
N LEU A 127 5.35 -20.77 15.55
CA LEU A 127 5.17 -19.96 16.76
C LEU A 127 5.79 -18.56 16.68
N ASP A 128 6.48 -18.23 15.59
CA ASP A 128 7.15 -16.93 15.47
C ASP A 128 6.13 -15.81 15.29
N THR A 129 6.18 -14.81 16.17
CA THR A 129 5.29 -13.64 16.14
C THR A 129 5.82 -12.52 15.24
N SER A 130 7.01 -12.67 14.68
CA SER A 130 7.66 -11.70 13.78
C SER A 130 8.23 -12.41 12.55
N GLY A 131 8.52 -11.66 11.48
CA GLY A 131 9.09 -12.23 10.24
C GLY A 131 8.09 -12.90 9.30
N ARG A 132 6.82 -13.04 9.69
CA ARG A 132 5.75 -13.65 8.87
C ARG A 132 5.29 -12.84 7.67
N GLY A 133 5.60 -11.55 7.62
CA GLY A 133 4.93 -10.66 6.68
C GLY A 133 5.11 -11.06 5.23
N LEU A 134 6.35 -11.34 4.83
CA LEU A 134 6.63 -11.76 3.45
C LEU A 134 6.19 -13.22 3.19
N PHE A 135 6.20 -14.07 4.22
CA PHE A 135 5.64 -15.43 4.13
C PHE A 135 4.13 -15.43 3.86
N LEU A 136 3.37 -14.54 4.51
CA LEU A 136 1.94 -14.38 4.26
C LEU A 136 1.68 -13.89 2.83
N VAL A 137 2.48 -12.94 2.35
CA VAL A 137 2.41 -12.46 0.96
C VAL A 137 2.70 -13.60 -0.02
N ASP A 138 3.75 -14.39 0.22
CA ASP A 138 4.11 -15.53 -0.62
C ASP A 138 3.06 -16.64 -0.63
N THR A 139 2.37 -16.84 0.50
CA THR A 139 1.35 -17.89 0.65
C THR A 139 -0.01 -17.50 0.06
N LEU A 140 -0.42 -16.23 0.22
CA LEU A 140 -1.80 -15.80 -0.06
C LEU A 140 -1.94 -15.04 -1.38
N ALA A 141 -0.86 -14.44 -1.89
CA ALA A 141 -0.89 -13.77 -3.19
C ALA A 141 -0.68 -14.76 -4.32
N GLU A 142 -1.35 -14.54 -5.44
CA GLU A 142 -1.13 -15.33 -6.64
C GLU A 142 0.21 -15.00 -7.30
N ARG A 143 0.64 -13.73 -7.19
CA ARG A 143 1.98 -13.28 -7.58
C ARG A 143 2.43 -12.18 -6.65
N TRP A 144 3.72 -12.11 -6.38
CA TRP A 144 4.32 -10.95 -5.73
C TRP A 144 5.74 -10.73 -6.26
N GLY A 145 6.28 -9.55 -6.02
CA GLY A 145 7.62 -9.22 -6.46
C GLY A 145 8.06 -7.84 -6.04
N VAL A 146 9.23 -7.47 -6.57
CA VAL A 146 9.87 -6.19 -6.32
C VAL A 146 10.39 -5.63 -7.62
N ASP A 147 9.93 -4.45 -7.97
CA ASP A 147 10.44 -3.67 -9.09
C ASP A 147 11.45 -2.66 -8.55
N LEU A 148 12.73 -2.81 -8.92
CA LEU A 148 13.76 -1.85 -8.56
C LEU A 148 13.61 -0.58 -9.39
N LEU A 149 13.65 0.57 -8.72
CA LEU A 149 13.54 1.88 -9.35
C LEU A 149 14.88 2.65 -9.19
N PRO A 150 15.13 3.69 -10.00
CA PRO A 150 16.31 4.55 -9.82
C PRO A 150 16.38 5.17 -8.42
N ARG A 151 15.23 5.39 -7.78
CA ARG A 151 15.10 5.95 -6.42
C ARG A 151 14.18 5.08 -5.57
N GLY A 152 14.71 3.94 -5.14
CA GLY A 152 14.03 3.00 -4.25
C GLY A 152 13.51 1.76 -4.97
N LYS A 153 12.37 1.25 -4.50
CA LYS A 153 11.72 0.07 -5.06
C LYS A 153 10.21 0.16 -4.90
N THR A 154 9.53 -0.68 -5.66
CA THR A 154 8.11 -0.98 -5.46
C THR A 154 7.98 -2.46 -5.12
N THR A 155 7.55 -2.76 -3.90
CA THR A 155 7.14 -4.12 -3.54
C THR A 155 5.66 -4.26 -3.86
N TRP A 156 5.27 -5.36 -4.48
CA TRP A 156 3.91 -5.51 -5.00
C TRP A 156 3.41 -6.94 -4.84
N PHE A 157 2.09 -7.07 -4.81
CA PHE A 157 1.40 -8.35 -4.95
C PHE A 157 0.18 -8.22 -5.86
N GLU A 158 -0.24 -9.34 -6.44
CA GLU A 158 -1.41 -9.48 -7.29
C GLU A 158 -2.36 -10.54 -6.75
N MET A 159 -3.66 -10.25 -6.81
CA MET A 159 -4.71 -11.18 -6.42
C MET A 159 -5.86 -11.25 -7.41
N ARG A 160 -6.57 -12.38 -7.48
CA ARG A 160 -7.81 -12.46 -8.26
C ARG A 160 -8.87 -11.53 -7.70
N ALA A 161 -9.48 -10.74 -8.58
CA ALA A 161 -10.59 -9.86 -8.23
C ALA A 161 -11.91 -10.63 -8.04
N THR A 162 -12.05 -11.79 -8.69
CA THR A 162 -13.21 -12.68 -8.60
C THR A 162 -12.74 -14.12 -8.54
N SER A 163 -13.40 -14.96 -7.75
CA SER A 163 -13.15 -16.40 -7.75
C SER A 163 -13.71 -17.07 -9.00
#